data_AF-R6QAT8-F1
#
_entry.id   AF-R6QAT8-F1
#
_cell.length_a   1.000
_cell.length_b   1.000
_cell.length_c   1.000
_cell.angle_alpha   90.00
_cell.angle_beta   90.00
_cell.angle_gamma   90.00
#
_symmetry.space_group_name_H-M   'P 1'
#
loop_
_entity.id
_entity.type
_entity.pdbx_description
1 polymer ?
#
loop_
_entity_poly.entity_id
_entity_poly.type
_entity_poly.pdbx_seq_one_letter_code
_entity_poly.pdbx_strand_id
1 'polypeptide(L)'
;MKKVFNISCICIAIIILISSLMTGCSSKSNKINTEQSSASYVENEDFQYFIDSSSAIAKADNGYYFLNSLKLYFFDTATKEAYIVCNKPNCEHTSSKCTAFFPTFNYYPFQLSYFNNKLYVLGWEEEGSNMRHNYIYEVSLDNFKRKKSTYLFDGTDTSSVSFIIHRGYIYYLKGGGTNIKETTACLFRKKIGSKSKKDKAEVIYKFSGIGAELSNIKASGNNLILMNSSFSDTDGNGYKTSYTLIDIHSLKARQLKDDKAYSLFADGDCAYYGNRSGEVYCINLTTNKETAFCNIGVPAYISADSNYVYFDNLQSIYIDKIDEKDRKIFVYDKSGKYVTEITPKNPKDDCYFGGDDMMIFKENIDGEAAESNGAKGYYVLDKSQLKSPDKQFIDME
;
A
#
# COMPACT_ATOMS: atom_id res chain seq x y z
N MET A 1 -23.37 -1.41 -60.23
CA MET A 1 -23.43 -0.27 -59.29
C MET A 1 -23.87 -0.65 -57.86
N LYS A 2 -24.87 -1.51 -57.63
CA LYS A 2 -25.28 -1.92 -56.27
C LYS A 2 -24.23 -2.68 -55.42
N LYS A 3 -23.40 -3.53 -56.05
CA LYS A 3 -22.34 -4.29 -55.33
C LYS A 3 -21.19 -3.41 -54.81
N VAL A 4 -20.82 -2.35 -55.53
CA VAL A 4 -19.75 -1.42 -55.13
C VAL A 4 -20.21 -0.53 -53.97
N PHE A 5 -21.50 -0.15 -53.95
CA PHE A 5 -22.09 0.63 -52.86
C PHE A 5 -22.14 -0.16 -51.54
N ASN A 6 -22.50 -1.46 -51.58
CA ASN A 6 -22.54 -2.30 -50.39
C ASN A 6 -21.15 -2.60 -49.80
N ILE A 7 -20.12 -2.78 -50.62
CA ILE A 7 -18.75 -2.99 -50.13
C ILE A 7 -18.20 -1.70 -49.50
N SER A 8 -18.51 -0.53 -50.08
CA SER A 8 -18.11 0.77 -49.51
C SER A 8 -18.77 1.04 -48.15
N CYS A 9 -20.06 0.72 -47.99
CA CYS A 9 -20.76 0.86 -46.70
C CYS A 9 -20.24 -0.09 -45.62
N ILE A 10 -19.84 -1.32 -45.97
CA ILE A 10 -19.26 -2.28 -45.02
C ILE A 10 -17.85 -1.86 -44.58
N CYS A 11 -17.03 -1.36 -45.50
CA CYS A 11 -15.69 -0.83 -45.16
C CYS A 11 -15.77 0.41 -44.26
N ILE A 12 -16.73 1.32 -44.50
CA ILE A 12 -16.93 2.50 -43.65
C ILE A 12 -17.43 2.09 -42.26
N ALA A 13 -18.33 1.11 -42.15
CA ALA A 13 -18.80 0.60 -40.86
C ALA A 13 -17.69 -0.09 -40.05
N ILE A 14 -16.78 -0.83 -40.69
CA ILE A 14 -15.63 -1.46 -40.04
C ILE A 14 -14.60 -0.41 -39.59
N ILE A 15 -14.37 0.65 -40.37
CA ILE A 15 -13.47 1.76 -39.99
C ILE A 15 -14.03 2.56 -38.81
N ILE A 16 -15.36 2.72 -38.71
CA ILE A 16 -16.03 3.35 -37.56
C ILE A 16 -15.99 2.45 -36.32
N LEU A 17 -16.08 1.12 -36.48
CA LEU A 17 -15.94 0.16 -35.37
C LEU A 17 -14.49 0.14 -34.82
N ILE A 18 -13.49 0.21 -35.70
CA ILE A 18 -12.07 0.21 -35.32
C ILE A 18 -11.67 1.56 -34.68
N SER A 19 -12.27 2.68 -35.09
CA SER A 19 -12.03 3.98 -34.44
C SER A 19 -12.72 4.13 -33.09
N SER A 20 -13.79 3.36 -32.82
CA SER A 20 -14.38 3.27 -31.47
C SER A 20 -13.59 2.41 -30.47
N LEU A 21 -12.64 1.60 -30.94
CA LEU A 21 -11.72 0.81 -30.11
C LEU A 21 -10.44 1.59 -29.75
N MET A 22 -10.30 2.82 -30.25
CA MET A 22 -9.24 3.75 -29.85
C MET A 22 -9.83 4.93 -29.08
N THR A 23 -10.57 4.65 -28.01
CA THR A 23 -10.50 5.55 -26.85
C THR A 23 -9.10 5.41 -26.28
N GLY A 24 -8.12 6.08 -26.89
CA GLY A 24 -6.89 6.39 -26.21
C GLY A 24 -7.29 7.07 -24.91
N CYS A 25 -6.99 6.42 -23.77
CA CYS A 25 -6.98 7.08 -22.48
C CYS A 25 -6.03 8.28 -22.62
N SER A 26 -6.57 9.44 -23.00
CA SER A 26 -5.89 10.68 -22.72
C SER A 26 -5.68 10.66 -21.23
N SER A 27 -4.42 10.67 -20.81
CA SER A 27 -4.04 10.71 -19.40
C SER A 27 -4.59 12.01 -18.83
N LYS A 28 -5.85 11.96 -18.37
CA LYS A 28 -6.50 13.03 -17.64
C LYS A 28 -5.69 13.20 -16.37
N SER A 29 -4.72 14.11 -16.39
CA SER A 29 -4.15 14.60 -15.14
C SER A 29 -5.28 15.35 -14.45
N ASN A 30 -5.98 14.67 -13.55
CA ASN A 30 -7.04 15.31 -12.79
C ASN A 30 -6.40 16.38 -11.93
N LYS A 31 -7.08 17.53 -11.81
CA LYS A 31 -6.66 18.59 -10.90
C LYS A 31 -6.56 17.99 -9.50
N ILE A 32 -5.40 18.13 -8.86
CA ILE A 32 -5.17 17.60 -7.51
C ILE A 32 -6.18 18.24 -6.56
N ASN A 33 -7.03 17.41 -5.98
CA ASN A 33 -8.03 17.82 -5.00
C ASN A 33 -7.48 17.66 -3.58
N THR A 34 -7.17 18.79 -2.92
CA THR A 34 -6.72 18.81 -1.52
C THR A 34 -7.87 18.97 -0.53
N GLU A 35 -9.07 19.27 -1.01
CA GLU A 35 -10.26 19.58 -0.20
C GLU A 35 -11.29 18.41 -0.21
N GLN A 36 -10.87 17.23 -0.67
CA GLN A 36 -11.71 16.04 -0.71
C GLN A 36 -12.19 15.70 0.71
N SER A 37 -13.51 15.58 0.87
CA SER A 37 -14.17 15.43 2.16
C SER A 37 -15.00 14.15 2.30
N SER A 38 -15.05 13.29 1.27
CA SER A 38 -15.72 11.99 1.34
C SER A 38 -15.18 11.12 2.48
N ALA A 39 -16.07 10.44 3.22
CA ALA A 39 -15.68 9.40 4.17
C ALA A 39 -15.35 8.07 3.47
N SER A 40 -16.00 7.81 2.33
CA SER A 40 -15.74 6.63 1.49
C SER A 40 -14.48 6.81 0.64
N TYR A 41 -13.88 5.68 0.26
CA TYR A 41 -12.73 5.61 -0.63
C TYR A 41 -13.00 6.33 -1.96
N VAL A 42 -12.08 7.19 -2.37
CA VAL A 42 -12.11 7.86 -3.68
C VAL A 42 -10.93 7.38 -4.51
N GLU A 43 -11.22 6.62 -5.56
CA GLU A 43 -10.21 6.12 -6.50
C GLU A 43 -9.40 7.27 -7.11
N ASN A 44 -8.10 7.04 -7.34
CA ASN A 44 -7.14 8.04 -7.82
C ASN A 44 -6.87 9.24 -6.89
N GLU A 45 -7.58 9.40 -5.77
CA GLU A 45 -7.33 10.45 -4.77
C GLU A 45 -6.82 9.87 -3.44
N ASP A 46 -7.35 8.73 -3.03
CA ASP A 46 -7.06 8.13 -1.72
C ASP A 46 -5.93 7.10 -1.78
N PHE A 47 -5.11 7.10 -0.73
CA PHE A 47 -4.24 5.97 -0.40
C PHE A 47 -5.00 4.65 -0.44
N GLN A 48 -4.42 3.66 -1.11
CA GLN A 48 -4.97 2.32 -1.27
C GLN A 48 -4.78 1.52 0.02
N TYR A 49 -5.58 1.82 1.04
CA TYR A 49 -5.45 1.25 2.38
C TYR A 49 -5.59 -0.27 2.45
N PHE A 50 -6.24 -0.86 1.45
CA PHE A 50 -6.36 -2.31 1.27
C PHE A 50 -5.05 -2.98 0.80
N ILE A 51 -4.05 -2.18 0.43
CA ILE A 51 -2.66 -2.58 0.20
C ILE A 51 -1.81 -2.06 1.36
N ASP A 52 -0.94 -2.90 1.92
CA ASP A 52 -0.10 -2.48 3.04
C ASP A 52 0.80 -1.29 2.65
N SER A 53 0.87 -0.29 3.54
CA SER A 53 1.63 0.95 3.30
C SER A 53 3.10 0.70 3.02
N SER A 54 3.68 -0.39 3.52
CA SER A 54 5.07 -0.77 3.32
C SER A 54 5.30 -1.71 2.13
N SER A 55 4.25 -2.03 1.37
CA SER A 55 4.35 -2.94 0.23
C SER A 55 4.83 -2.23 -1.04
N ALA A 56 5.44 -3.01 -1.92
CA ALA A 56 5.89 -2.55 -3.23
C ALA A 56 4.82 -2.77 -4.32
N ILE A 57 3.54 -2.82 -3.95
CA ILE A 57 2.40 -3.11 -4.81
C ILE A 57 1.48 -1.88 -4.89
N ALA A 58 0.87 -1.65 -6.05
CA ALA A 58 -0.16 -0.65 -6.21
C ALA A 58 -1.22 -1.10 -7.21
N LYS A 59 -2.50 -0.93 -6.87
CA LYS A 59 -3.62 -1.23 -7.76
C LYS A 59 -3.79 -0.13 -8.81
N ALA A 60 -4.13 -0.51 -10.03
CA ALA A 60 -4.62 0.36 -11.08
C ALA A 60 -5.97 -0.19 -11.62
N ASP A 61 -6.54 0.43 -12.64
CA ASP A 61 -7.86 0.08 -13.18
C ASP A 61 -7.94 -1.40 -13.60
N ASN A 62 -6.97 -1.86 -14.40
CA ASN A 62 -6.99 -3.20 -15.03
C ASN A 62 -5.95 -4.17 -14.44
N GLY A 63 -5.41 -3.87 -13.26
CA GLY A 63 -4.35 -4.72 -12.72
C GLY A 63 -3.56 -4.11 -11.58
N TYR A 64 -2.41 -4.72 -11.33
CA TYR A 64 -1.53 -4.38 -10.21
C TYR A 64 -0.12 -4.14 -10.70
N TYR A 65 0.42 -2.98 -10.36
CA TYR A 65 1.86 -2.73 -10.49
C TYR A 65 2.57 -3.24 -9.25
N PHE A 66 3.73 -3.84 -9.42
CA PHE A 66 4.53 -4.27 -8.29
C PHE A 66 6.03 -4.26 -8.62
N LEU A 67 6.84 -3.96 -7.62
CA LEU A 67 8.30 -4.08 -7.72
C LEU A 67 8.75 -5.44 -7.18
N ASN A 68 9.44 -6.20 -8.02
CA ASN A 68 10.08 -7.45 -7.64
C ASN A 68 11.52 -7.49 -8.16
N SER A 69 12.48 -7.89 -7.34
CA SER A 69 13.91 -7.95 -7.70
C SER A 69 14.40 -6.70 -8.47
N LEU A 70 14.07 -5.51 -7.96
CA LEU A 70 14.40 -4.19 -8.52
C LEU A 70 13.75 -3.86 -9.87
N LYS A 71 12.78 -4.65 -10.34
CA LYS A 71 12.08 -4.45 -11.61
C LYS A 71 10.61 -4.19 -11.36
N LEU A 72 10.03 -3.27 -12.13
CA LEU A 72 8.60 -2.98 -12.12
C LEU A 72 7.88 -3.92 -13.08
N TYR A 73 6.88 -4.61 -12.54
CA TYR A 73 5.98 -5.50 -13.24
C TYR A 73 4.57 -4.94 -13.24
N PHE A 74 3.75 -5.42 -14.16
CA PHE A 74 2.31 -5.27 -14.15
C PHE A 74 1.65 -6.65 -14.25
N PHE A 75 0.71 -6.91 -13.37
CA PHE A 75 -0.17 -8.07 -13.40
C PHE A 75 -1.51 -7.64 -13.98
N ASP A 76 -1.87 -8.22 -15.13
CA ASP A 76 -3.15 -7.96 -15.80
C ASP A 76 -4.22 -8.90 -15.21
N THR A 77 -5.27 -8.32 -14.62
CA THR A 77 -6.30 -9.13 -13.94
C THR A 77 -7.25 -9.83 -14.90
N ALA A 78 -7.27 -9.47 -16.19
CA ALA A 78 -8.08 -10.11 -17.21
C ALA A 78 -7.35 -11.31 -17.83
N THR A 79 -6.08 -11.16 -18.21
CA THR A 79 -5.28 -12.27 -18.78
C THR A 79 -4.68 -13.18 -17.71
N LYS A 80 -4.56 -12.68 -16.47
CA LYS A 80 -3.89 -13.33 -15.34
C LYS A 80 -2.38 -13.54 -15.58
N GLU A 81 -1.76 -12.68 -16.37
CA GLU A 81 -0.32 -12.74 -16.68
C GLU A 81 0.43 -11.56 -16.05
N ALA A 82 1.70 -11.76 -15.69
CA ALA A 82 2.57 -10.71 -15.21
C ALA A 82 3.69 -10.41 -16.22
N TYR A 83 4.02 -9.13 -16.43
CA TYR A 83 5.10 -8.76 -17.34
C TYR A 83 5.87 -7.52 -16.89
N ILE A 84 7.14 -7.44 -17.29
CA ILE A 84 8.01 -6.29 -16.99
C ILE A 84 7.54 -5.08 -17.80
N VAL A 85 7.30 -3.95 -17.13
CA VAL A 85 6.85 -2.72 -17.81
C VAL A 85 8.01 -1.86 -18.30
N CYS A 86 8.49 -2.19 -19.50
CA CYS A 86 9.57 -1.46 -20.16
C CYS A 86 9.12 -0.86 -21.50
N ASN A 87 9.50 0.39 -21.76
CA ASN A 87 9.19 1.06 -23.03
C ASN A 87 10.23 0.80 -24.14
N LYS A 88 11.17 -0.14 -23.94
CA LYS A 88 12.23 -0.46 -24.89
C LYS A 88 12.15 -1.93 -25.32
N PRO A 89 12.05 -2.22 -26.63
CA PRO A 89 12.15 -3.59 -27.10
C PRO A 89 13.54 -4.15 -26.81
N ASN A 90 13.63 -5.46 -26.53
CA ASN A 90 14.88 -6.18 -26.27
C ASN A 90 15.75 -5.57 -25.17
N CYS A 91 15.14 -5.01 -24.12
CA CYS A 91 15.87 -4.45 -22.99
C CYS A 91 16.29 -5.55 -22.02
N GLU A 92 17.55 -5.55 -21.59
CA GLU A 92 18.06 -6.54 -20.63
C GLU A 92 17.52 -6.34 -19.20
N HIS A 93 16.93 -5.18 -18.90
CA HIS A 93 16.37 -4.82 -17.59
C HIS A 93 17.36 -4.88 -16.40
N THR A 94 18.66 -4.69 -16.66
CA THR A 94 19.74 -4.78 -15.67
C THR A 94 20.40 -3.44 -15.33
N SER A 95 20.01 -2.34 -15.97
CA SER A 95 20.67 -1.05 -15.82
C SER A 95 19.70 0.12 -15.76
N SER A 96 20.19 1.27 -15.29
CA SER A 96 19.45 2.54 -15.18
C SER A 96 18.91 3.07 -16.52
N LYS A 97 19.37 2.53 -17.66
CA LYS A 97 18.80 2.79 -18.99
C LYS A 97 17.40 2.20 -19.16
N CYS A 98 17.01 1.21 -18.36
CA CYS A 98 15.70 0.58 -18.38
C CYS A 98 14.70 1.38 -17.53
N THR A 99 13.50 1.65 -18.07
CA THR A 99 12.42 2.30 -17.30
C THR A 99 11.83 1.40 -16.21
N ALA A 100 11.93 0.08 -16.37
CA ALA A 100 11.45 -0.88 -15.38
C ALA A 100 12.44 -1.11 -14.25
N PHE A 101 13.73 -0.74 -14.38
CA PHE A 101 14.76 -1.06 -13.39
C PHE A 101 14.94 0.06 -12.35
N PHE A 102 14.86 -0.28 -11.06
CA PHE A 102 14.91 0.62 -9.90
C PHE A 102 16.07 0.22 -8.98
N PRO A 103 17.30 0.71 -9.24
CA PRO A 103 18.45 0.36 -8.43
C PRO A 103 18.33 0.92 -7.01
N THR A 104 18.70 0.10 -6.01
CA THR A 104 18.72 0.47 -4.58
C THR A 104 19.69 1.61 -4.25
N PHE A 105 20.58 1.99 -5.17
CA PHE A 105 21.47 3.14 -5.01
C PHE A 105 20.77 4.48 -5.21
N ASN A 106 19.60 4.52 -5.85
CA ASN A 106 18.88 5.75 -6.18
C ASN A 106 17.42 5.74 -5.73
N TYR A 107 16.85 4.56 -5.48
CA TYR A 107 15.44 4.38 -5.18
C TYR A 107 15.28 3.43 -4.00
N TYR A 108 14.14 3.53 -3.33
CA TYR A 108 13.66 2.56 -2.36
C TYR A 108 12.59 1.69 -3.03
N PRO A 109 12.97 0.58 -3.69
CA PRO A 109 12.07 -0.21 -4.52
C PRO A 109 11.19 -1.17 -3.71
N PHE A 110 11.01 -0.91 -2.42
CA PHE A 110 10.25 -1.75 -1.50
C PHE A 110 8.93 -1.11 -1.09
N GLN A 111 8.65 0.12 -1.53
CA GLN A 111 7.40 0.83 -1.30
C GLN A 111 6.92 1.45 -2.62
N LEU A 112 5.65 1.21 -2.98
CA LEU A 112 5.02 1.76 -4.18
C LEU A 112 3.68 2.40 -3.82
N SER A 113 3.40 3.58 -4.35
CA SER A 113 2.09 4.25 -4.19
C SER A 113 1.49 4.57 -5.54
N TYR A 114 0.16 4.56 -5.62
CA TYR A 114 -0.59 5.01 -6.79
C TYR A 114 -1.45 6.22 -6.43
N PHE A 115 -1.39 7.26 -7.25
CA PHE A 115 -2.19 8.46 -7.08
C PHE A 115 -2.34 9.19 -8.42
N ASN A 116 -3.54 9.71 -8.72
CA ASN A 116 -3.81 10.50 -9.93
C ASN A 116 -3.21 9.89 -11.22
N ASN A 117 -3.49 8.59 -11.44
CA ASN A 117 -3.04 7.80 -12.59
C ASN A 117 -1.51 7.77 -12.79
N LYS A 118 -0.75 7.71 -11.69
CA LYS A 118 0.72 7.60 -11.69
C LYS A 118 1.18 6.75 -10.52
N LEU A 119 2.35 6.14 -10.68
CA LEU A 119 3.05 5.49 -9.57
C LEU A 119 4.04 6.44 -8.93
N TYR A 120 4.35 6.18 -7.66
CA TYR A 120 5.26 6.97 -6.87
C TYR A 120 6.19 6.08 -6.05
N VAL A 121 7.47 6.41 -6.07
CA VAL A 121 8.53 5.71 -5.36
C VAL A 121 9.42 6.73 -4.65
N LEU A 122 9.91 6.37 -3.48
CA LEU A 122 10.96 7.14 -2.82
C LEU A 122 12.29 6.96 -3.57
N GLY A 123 13.04 8.04 -3.71
CA GLY A 123 14.41 7.98 -4.19
C GLY A 123 15.22 9.17 -3.75
N TRP A 124 16.49 9.19 -4.13
CA TRP A 124 17.42 10.23 -3.73
C TRP A 124 18.50 10.50 -4.77
N GLU A 125 19.11 11.66 -4.62
CA GLU A 125 20.37 12.01 -5.28
C GLU A 125 21.43 12.25 -4.22
N GLU A 126 22.65 11.81 -4.48
CA GLU A 126 23.79 12.03 -3.61
C GLU A 126 24.55 13.29 -4.07
N GLU A 127 24.86 14.19 -3.14
CA GLU A 127 25.73 15.34 -3.35
C GLU A 127 26.99 15.18 -2.48
N GLY A 128 28.10 14.79 -3.11
CA GLY A 128 29.30 14.39 -2.38
C GLY A 128 29.09 13.10 -1.57
N SER A 129 29.94 12.85 -0.56
CA SER A 129 29.93 11.58 0.19
C SER A 129 28.90 11.52 1.33
N ASN A 130 28.35 12.66 1.75
CA ASN A 130 27.63 12.77 3.05
C ASN A 130 26.25 13.42 2.94
N MET A 131 25.74 13.71 1.73
CA MET A 131 24.46 14.37 1.58
C MET A 131 23.56 13.61 0.61
N ARG A 132 22.33 13.34 1.06
CA ARG A 132 21.25 12.77 0.27
C ARG A 132 20.10 13.75 0.19
N HIS A 133 19.68 14.03 -1.04
CA HIS A 133 18.46 14.79 -1.31
C HIS A 133 17.33 13.82 -1.59
N ASN A 134 16.39 13.70 -0.65
CA ASN A 134 15.28 12.76 -0.75
C ASN A 134 14.12 13.36 -1.54
N TYR A 135 13.59 12.58 -2.48
CA TYR A 135 12.48 12.95 -3.34
C TYR A 135 11.47 11.81 -3.44
N ILE A 136 10.21 12.17 -3.63
CA ILE A 136 9.25 11.28 -4.27
C ILE A 136 9.36 11.45 -5.78
N TYR A 137 9.65 10.35 -6.48
CA TYR A 137 9.64 10.27 -7.94
C TYR A 137 8.27 9.79 -8.42
N GLU A 138 7.75 10.41 -9.47
CA GLU A 138 6.58 9.89 -10.19
C GLU A 138 7.02 9.05 -11.39
N VAL A 139 6.28 7.98 -11.67
CA VAL A 139 6.41 7.11 -12.84
C VAL A 139 5.14 7.27 -13.68
N SER A 140 5.32 7.65 -14.95
CA SER A 140 4.21 7.71 -15.91
C SER A 140 3.73 6.31 -16.27
N LEU A 141 2.42 6.09 -16.36
CA LEU A 141 1.88 4.81 -16.86
C LEU A 141 1.92 4.71 -18.39
N ASP A 142 2.06 5.84 -19.10
CA ASP A 142 2.08 5.86 -20.57
C ASP A 142 3.42 5.38 -21.14
N ASN A 143 4.53 5.72 -20.47
CA ASN A 143 5.87 5.45 -20.98
C ASN A 143 6.87 5.00 -19.92
N PHE A 144 6.44 4.81 -18.68
CA PHE A 144 7.25 4.36 -17.54
C PHE A 144 8.47 5.23 -17.23
N LYS A 145 8.54 6.45 -17.77
CA LYS A 145 9.61 7.40 -17.43
C LYS A 145 9.37 7.94 -16.03
N ARG A 146 10.48 8.08 -15.31
CA ARG A 146 10.55 8.65 -13.97
C ARG A 146 10.92 10.12 -14.01
N LYS A 147 10.35 10.92 -13.11
CA LYS A 147 10.83 12.28 -12.82
C LYS A 147 10.57 12.66 -11.38
N LYS A 148 11.35 13.60 -10.84
CA LYS A 148 11.10 14.15 -9.50
C LYS A 148 9.72 14.79 -9.45
N SER A 149 8.91 14.36 -8.49
CA SER A 149 7.59 14.93 -8.21
C SER A 149 7.67 15.93 -7.05
N THR A 150 8.21 15.49 -5.91
CA THR A 150 8.23 16.30 -4.67
C THR A 150 9.56 16.12 -3.94
N TYR A 151 10.15 17.21 -3.47
CA TYR A 151 11.31 17.16 -2.58
C TYR A 151 10.86 16.97 -1.13
N LEU A 152 11.49 16.07 -0.37
CA LEU A 152 11.12 15.83 1.03
C LEU A 152 12.06 16.54 2.01
N PHE A 153 13.32 16.15 2.04
CA PHE A 153 14.34 16.68 2.96
C PHE A 153 15.77 16.28 2.53
N ASP A 154 16.74 16.99 3.10
CA ASP A 154 18.15 16.64 3.05
C ASP A 154 18.49 15.77 4.26
N GLY A 155 19.18 14.66 4.03
CA GLY A 155 19.60 13.72 5.07
C GLY A 155 21.05 13.29 4.88
N THR A 156 21.71 12.92 5.97
CA THR A 156 23.08 12.41 5.97
C THR A 156 23.16 10.91 6.23
N ASP A 157 22.04 10.29 6.60
CA ASP A 157 21.92 8.91 7.02
C ASP A 157 21.00 8.11 6.09
N THR A 158 21.06 6.79 6.24
CA THR A 158 20.14 5.82 5.63
C THR A 158 18.80 5.76 6.38
N SER A 159 18.36 6.88 6.98
CA SER A 159 17.13 6.92 7.78
C SER A 159 15.97 6.33 6.99
N SER A 160 15.28 5.37 7.59
CA SER A 160 14.14 4.71 6.96
C SER A 160 13.03 5.73 6.78
N VAL A 161 12.56 5.91 5.55
CA VAL A 161 11.43 6.80 5.25
C VAL A 161 10.25 5.92 4.86
N SER A 162 9.14 6.09 5.56
CA SER A 162 7.84 5.55 5.15
C SER A 162 6.95 6.70 4.71
N PHE A 163 6.24 6.54 3.61
CA PHE A 163 5.28 7.53 3.14
C PHE A 163 3.97 6.92 2.64
N ILE A 164 2.92 7.72 2.67
CA ILE A 164 1.68 7.46 1.92
C ILE A 164 1.32 8.71 1.12
N ILE A 165 0.59 8.53 0.03
CA ILE A 165 -0.02 9.62 -0.75
C ILE A 165 -1.52 9.54 -0.60
N HIS A 166 -2.14 10.60 -0.11
CA HIS A 166 -3.56 10.66 0.13
C HIS A 166 -4.06 12.10 -0.08
N ARG A 167 -5.10 12.28 -0.89
CA ARG A 167 -5.79 13.56 -1.16
C ARG A 167 -4.84 14.71 -1.50
N GLY A 168 -3.88 14.44 -2.38
CA GLY A 168 -2.94 15.44 -2.88
C GLY A 168 -1.77 15.78 -1.95
N TYR A 169 -1.64 15.09 -0.82
CA TYR A 169 -0.53 15.25 0.11
C TYR A 169 0.29 13.97 0.22
N ILE A 170 1.60 14.16 0.39
CA ILE A 170 2.52 13.14 0.87
C ILE A 170 2.61 13.30 2.39
N TYR A 171 2.27 12.23 3.10
CA TYR A 171 2.48 12.11 4.54
C TYR A 171 3.65 11.16 4.74
N TYR A 172 4.64 11.58 5.51
CA TYR A 172 5.84 10.77 5.65
C TYR A 172 6.48 10.89 7.03
N LEU A 173 7.16 9.84 7.39
CA LEU A 173 7.94 9.71 8.62
C LEU A 173 9.41 9.66 8.25
N LYS A 174 10.24 10.20 9.13
CA LYS A 174 11.69 10.05 9.06
C LYS A 174 12.07 9.15 10.23
N GLY A 175 12.67 8.01 9.93
CA GLY A 175 13.19 7.13 10.97
C GLY A 175 14.21 7.86 11.81
N GLY A 176 14.07 7.78 13.13
CA GLY A 176 15.15 8.05 14.07
C GLY A 176 15.70 6.70 14.49
N GLY A 177 17.02 6.55 14.49
CA GLY A 177 17.68 5.30 14.91
C GLY A 177 17.23 4.82 16.30
N THR A 178 17.64 3.61 16.65
CA THR A 178 17.39 2.82 17.88
C THR A 178 17.83 3.48 19.19
N ASN A 179 17.85 4.81 19.27
CA ASN A 179 18.34 5.59 20.38
C ASN A 179 17.25 5.64 21.46
N ILE A 180 17.41 4.79 22.48
CA ILE A 180 16.53 4.71 23.65
C ILE A 180 16.83 5.90 24.58
N LYS A 181 16.48 7.11 24.12
CA LYS A 181 16.60 8.39 24.82
C LYS A 181 15.36 9.22 24.59
N GLU A 182 15.15 10.24 25.42
CA GLU A 182 14.08 11.21 25.22
C GLU A 182 14.20 11.86 23.83
N THR A 183 13.16 11.69 23.02
CA THR A 183 13.13 12.19 21.65
C THR A 183 11.71 12.61 21.27
N THR A 184 11.56 13.24 20.10
CA THR A 184 10.26 13.61 19.55
C THR A 184 10.18 13.18 18.10
N ALA A 185 9.34 12.20 17.82
CA ALA A 185 9.00 11.78 16.47
C ALA A 185 7.93 12.71 15.87
N CYS A 186 8.01 12.94 14.56
CA CYS A 186 7.17 13.90 13.85
C CYS A 186 6.55 13.27 12.60
N LEU A 187 5.26 13.51 12.40
CA LEU A 187 4.59 13.26 11.12
C LEU A 187 4.69 14.52 10.26
N PHE A 188 5.28 14.35 9.07
CA PHE A 188 5.45 15.43 8.11
C PHE A 188 4.40 15.33 7.00
N ARG A 189 3.92 16.50 6.55
CA ARG A 189 3.02 16.65 5.41
C ARG A 189 3.63 17.57 4.37
N LYS A 190 3.50 17.22 3.10
CA LYS A 190 3.87 18.10 1.98
C LYS A 190 2.93 17.92 0.80
N LYS A 191 2.54 19.02 0.15
CA LYS A 191 1.71 18.96 -1.06
C LYS A 191 2.50 18.31 -2.19
N ILE A 192 1.85 17.40 -2.92
CA ILE A 192 2.48 16.74 -4.06
C ILE A 192 2.81 17.76 -5.16
N GLY A 193 3.97 17.62 -5.80
CA GLY A 193 4.46 18.56 -6.81
C GLY A 193 5.36 19.68 -6.28
N SER A 194 5.51 19.82 -4.95
CA SER A 194 6.39 20.83 -4.33
C SER A 194 7.88 20.42 -4.45
N LYS A 195 8.54 20.85 -5.52
CA LYS A 195 9.95 20.51 -5.84
C LYS A 195 10.99 21.40 -5.18
N SER A 196 10.60 22.58 -4.69
CA SER A 196 11.52 23.53 -4.10
C SER A 196 12.07 23.00 -2.76
N LYS A 197 13.39 23.11 -2.57
CA LYS A 197 14.04 22.85 -1.28
C LYS A 197 13.68 23.90 -0.22
N LYS A 198 13.22 25.09 -0.63
CA LYS A 198 12.76 26.15 0.27
C LYS A 198 11.39 25.86 0.88
N ASP A 199 10.60 25.01 0.23
CA ASP A 199 9.27 24.61 0.71
C ASP A 199 9.45 23.57 1.82
N LYS A 200 9.42 24.01 3.07
CA LYS A 200 9.53 23.11 4.22
C LYS A 200 8.26 22.26 4.32
N ALA A 201 8.44 20.99 4.68
CA ALA A 201 7.32 20.15 5.08
C ALA A 201 6.70 20.68 6.38
N GLU A 202 5.39 20.59 6.48
CA GLU A 202 4.63 20.92 7.68
C GLU A 202 4.73 19.76 8.68
N VAL A 203 4.95 20.05 9.95
CA VAL A 203 4.83 19.05 11.02
C VAL A 203 3.39 19.09 11.51
N ILE A 204 2.63 18.03 11.23
CA ILE A 204 1.19 17.97 11.57
C ILE A 204 0.90 17.20 12.85
N TYR A 205 1.87 16.42 13.34
CA TYR A 205 1.76 15.70 14.60
C TYR A 205 3.14 15.43 15.21
N LYS A 206 3.20 15.42 16.54
CA LYS A 206 4.41 15.15 17.33
C LYS A 206 4.08 14.16 18.43
N PHE A 207 4.99 13.25 18.68
CA PHE A 207 4.94 12.32 19.81
C PHE A 207 6.30 12.31 20.51
N SER A 208 6.30 12.55 21.81
CA SER A 208 7.50 12.66 22.63
C SER A 208 7.53 11.57 23.68
N GLY A 209 8.74 11.12 24.01
CA GLY A 209 8.99 10.07 24.99
C GLY A 209 10.34 9.41 24.75
N ILE A 210 10.68 8.46 25.63
CA ILE A 210 11.92 7.69 25.50
C ILE A 210 11.81 6.73 24.32
N GLY A 211 12.73 6.87 23.35
CA GLY A 211 12.69 6.11 22.10
C GLY A 211 11.40 6.33 21.31
N ALA A 212 10.78 7.51 21.43
CA ALA A 212 9.55 7.84 20.74
C ALA A 212 9.68 7.63 19.22
N GLU A 213 8.80 6.80 18.68
CA GLU A 213 8.73 6.45 17.27
C GLU A 213 7.28 6.55 16.78
N LEU A 214 7.14 6.93 15.51
CA LEU A 214 5.90 6.85 14.77
C LEU A 214 6.08 5.81 13.67
N SER A 215 5.06 5.00 13.40
CA SER A 215 5.08 3.99 12.35
C SER A 215 3.66 3.69 11.83
N ASN A 216 3.57 2.84 10.81
CA ASN A 216 2.31 2.32 10.26
C ASN A 216 1.28 3.41 9.89
N ILE A 217 1.71 4.41 9.10
CA ILE A 217 0.80 5.45 8.59
C ILE A 217 -0.23 4.80 7.66
N LYS A 218 -1.51 5.01 7.94
CA LYS A 218 -2.63 4.64 7.09
C LYS A 218 -3.54 5.85 6.91
N ALA A 219 -4.38 5.79 5.88
CA ALA A 219 -5.43 6.78 5.66
C ALA A 219 -6.74 6.12 5.26
N SER A 220 -7.86 6.63 5.75
CA SER A 220 -9.20 6.23 5.34
C SER A 220 -10.15 7.42 5.46
N GLY A 221 -10.81 7.78 4.36
CA GLY A 221 -11.63 8.99 4.32
C GLY A 221 -10.82 10.24 4.69
N ASN A 222 -11.31 11.05 5.64
CA ASN A 222 -10.60 12.24 6.14
C ASN A 222 -9.61 11.95 7.28
N ASN A 223 -9.31 10.68 7.55
CA ASN A 223 -8.57 10.28 8.73
C ASN A 223 -7.20 9.72 8.37
N LEU A 224 -6.16 10.17 9.09
CA LEU A 224 -4.90 9.46 9.21
C LEU A 224 -4.89 8.66 10.49
N ILE A 225 -4.34 7.45 10.41
CA ILE A 225 -4.08 6.59 11.56
C ILE A 225 -2.59 6.30 11.57
N LEU A 226 -1.96 6.36 12.74
CA LEU A 226 -0.57 5.98 12.93
C LEU A 226 -0.37 5.35 14.30
N MET A 227 0.65 4.50 14.41
CA MET A 227 1.08 3.92 15.66
C MET A 227 2.18 4.79 16.28
N ASN A 228 2.04 5.08 17.57
CA ASN A 228 3.08 5.67 18.40
C ASN A 228 3.69 4.59 19.28
N SER A 229 5.00 4.61 19.48
CA SER A 229 5.66 3.72 20.44
C SER A 229 6.73 4.43 21.25
N SER A 230 6.85 4.05 22.51
CA SER A 230 7.88 4.56 23.43
C SER A 230 8.22 3.53 24.49
N PHE A 231 9.33 3.77 25.20
CA PHE A 231 9.76 3.02 26.37
C PHE A 231 9.45 3.80 27.64
N SER A 232 9.41 3.08 28.77
CA SER A 232 9.21 3.67 30.09
C SER A 232 10.52 4.20 30.70
N ASP A 233 11.67 3.69 30.25
CA ASP A 233 13.01 4.09 30.69
C ASP A 233 14.05 3.98 29.56
N THR A 234 15.25 4.50 29.82
CA THR A 234 16.39 4.49 28.88
C THR A 234 17.09 3.13 28.79
N ASP A 235 16.69 2.16 29.60
CA ASP A 235 17.21 0.79 29.57
C ASP A 235 16.41 -0.09 28.58
N GLY A 236 15.33 0.45 27.99
CA GLY A 236 14.51 -0.22 27.00
C GLY A 236 13.35 -1.02 27.60
N ASN A 237 12.99 -0.77 28.87
CA ASN A 237 11.87 -1.46 29.49
C ASN A 237 10.53 -0.78 29.22
N GLY A 238 9.45 -1.54 29.42
CA GLY A 238 8.09 -1.01 29.39
C GLY A 238 7.71 -0.40 28.04
N TYR A 239 8.08 -1.08 26.94
CA TYR A 239 7.64 -0.74 25.59
C TYR A 239 6.11 -0.69 25.53
N LYS A 240 5.58 0.43 25.02
CA LYS A 240 4.15 0.67 24.89
C LYS A 240 3.85 1.19 23.49
N THR A 241 2.67 0.83 23.01
CA THR A 241 2.13 1.35 21.75
C THR A 241 0.80 2.05 21.99
N SER A 242 0.43 2.93 21.06
CA SER A 242 -0.91 3.50 20.99
C SER A 242 -1.20 3.88 19.54
N TYR A 243 -2.46 4.02 19.19
CA TYR A 243 -2.90 4.51 17.89
C TYR A 243 -3.45 5.92 18.01
N THR A 244 -3.01 6.81 17.13
CA THR A 244 -3.53 8.18 17.00
C THR A 244 -4.40 8.29 15.76
N LEU A 245 -5.53 8.99 15.87
CA LEU A 245 -6.37 9.43 14.75
C LEU A 245 -6.13 10.93 14.53
N ILE A 246 -5.90 11.34 13.28
CA ILE A 246 -5.73 12.74 12.88
C ILE A 246 -6.69 13.07 11.74
N ASP A 247 -7.49 14.12 11.91
CA ASP A 247 -8.31 14.65 10.82
C ASP A 247 -7.45 15.48 9.85
N ILE A 248 -7.48 15.17 8.55
CA ILE A 248 -6.55 15.77 7.56
C ILE A 248 -6.79 17.27 7.30
N HIS A 249 -8.00 17.75 7.57
CA HIS A 249 -8.41 19.13 7.27
C HIS A 249 -8.12 20.06 8.45
N SER A 250 -8.59 19.68 9.64
CA SER A 250 -8.42 20.43 10.89
C SER A 250 -7.10 20.16 11.59
N LEU A 251 -6.40 19.07 11.23
CA LEU A 251 -5.18 18.57 11.88
C LEU A 251 -5.33 18.23 13.36
N LYS A 252 -6.57 18.12 13.85
CA LYS A 252 -6.82 17.71 15.23
C LYS A 252 -6.49 16.24 15.39
N ALA A 253 -5.62 15.96 16.36
CA ALA A 253 -5.22 14.62 16.73
C ALA A 253 -5.90 14.19 18.04
N ARG A 254 -6.27 12.91 18.13
CA ARG A 254 -6.70 12.26 19.38
C ARG A 254 -6.18 10.84 19.44
N GLN A 255 -6.01 10.32 20.65
CA GLN A 255 -5.77 8.88 20.82
C GLN A 255 -7.02 8.11 20.36
N LEU A 256 -6.79 7.09 19.52
CA LEU A 256 -7.80 6.17 19.02
C LEU A 256 -7.88 4.92 19.91
N LYS A 257 -6.72 4.32 20.21
CA LYS A 257 -6.63 3.13 21.07
C LYS A 257 -5.28 3.05 21.77
N ASP A 258 -5.25 2.44 22.95
CA ASP A 258 -4.05 2.12 23.72
C ASP A 258 -3.39 0.82 23.23
N ASP A 259 -2.42 0.32 24.00
CA ASP A 259 -1.64 -0.90 23.75
C ASP A 259 -2.46 -2.20 23.80
N LYS A 260 -3.76 -2.12 24.08
CA LYS A 260 -4.67 -3.28 24.01
C LYS A 260 -4.99 -3.70 22.58
N ALA A 261 -4.81 -2.80 21.61
CA ALA A 261 -4.89 -3.16 20.20
C ALA A 261 -3.58 -3.82 19.76
N TYR A 262 -3.67 -5.11 19.46
CA TYR A 262 -2.56 -5.87 18.89
C TYR A 262 -2.34 -5.51 17.42
N SER A 263 -3.44 -5.34 16.68
CA SER A 263 -3.46 -4.85 15.30
C SER A 263 -4.65 -3.91 15.11
N LEU A 264 -4.52 -2.94 14.20
CA LEU A 264 -5.60 -2.01 13.87
C LEU A 264 -5.63 -1.69 12.36
N PHE A 265 -6.85 -1.62 11.83
CA PHE A 265 -7.12 -1.27 10.43
C PHE A 265 -8.34 -0.37 10.32
N ALA A 266 -8.26 0.68 9.50
CA ALA A 266 -9.36 1.61 9.28
C ALA A 266 -9.94 1.45 7.87
N ASP A 267 -11.25 1.40 7.78
CA ASP A 267 -12.03 1.26 6.56
C ASP A 267 -13.31 2.09 6.68
N GLY A 268 -13.38 3.18 5.91
CA GLY A 268 -14.43 4.18 6.01
C GLY A 268 -14.47 4.82 7.41
N ASP A 269 -15.64 4.77 8.04
CA ASP A 269 -15.87 5.33 9.38
C ASP A 269 -15.56 4.33 10.52
N CYS A 270 -15.00 3.16 10.20
CA CYS A 270 -14.76 2.09 11.16
C CYS A 270 -13.26 1.79 11.29
N ALA A 271 -12.75 1.75 12.53
CA ALA A 271 -11.46 1.18 12.85
C ALA A 271 -11.63 -0.16 13.58
N TYR A 272 -11.26 -1.25 12.91
CA TYR A 272 -11.23 -2.58 13.47
C TYR A 272 -9.91 -2.79 14.23
N TYR A 273 -9.98 -3.31 15.45
CA TYR A 273 -8.79 -3.73 16.18
C TYR A 273 -9.02 -5.07 16.88
N GLY A 274 -7.97 -5.89 16.92
CA GLY A 274 -7.95 -7.17 17.63
C GLY A 274 -7.13 -7.06 18.91
N ASN A 275 -7.57 -7.72 19.98
CA ASN A 275 -6.77 -7.84 21.21
C ASN A 275 -5.94 -9.13 21.24
N ARG A 276 -5.18 -9.34 22.32
CA ARG A 276 -4.31 -10.53 22.47
C ARG A 276 -5.08 -11.86 22.60
N SER A 277 -6.37 -11.81 22.95
CA SER A 277 -7.28 -12.97 23.04
C SER A 277 -7.95 -13.29 21.70
N GLY A 278 -7.80 -12.46 20.67
CA GLY A 278 -8.48 -12.63 19.39
C GLY A 278 -9.91 -12.06 19.34
N GLU A 279 -10.32 -11.31 20.37
CA GLU A 279 -11.58 -10.55 20.30
C GLU A 279 -11.35 -9.31 19.44
N VAL A 280 -12.25 -9.09 18.50
CA VAL A 280 -12.20 -7.98 17.54
C VAL A 280 -13.32 -7.01 17.84
N TYR A 281 -12.97 -5.73 17.83
CA TYR A 281 -13.90 -4.63 18.05
C TYR A 281 -13.83 -3.66 16.87
N CYS A 282 -14.92 -2.93 16.69
CA CYS A 282 -15.01 -1.82 15.76
C CYS A 282 -15.20 -0.52 16.55
N ILE A 283 -14.32 0.45 16.33
CA ILE A 283 -14.43 1.82 16.82
C ILE A 283 -15.00 2.67 15.68
N ASN A 284 -16.15 3.29 15.90
CA ASN A 284 -16.67 4.30 14.99
C ASN A 284 -15.81 5.57 15.10
N LEU A 285 -15.16 5.98 14.01
CA LEU A 285 -14.15 7.05 14.00
C LEU A 285 -14.74 8.43 14.33
N THR A 286 -16.02 8.66 14.01
CA THR A 286 -16.73 9.92 14.29
C THR A 286 -17.18 10.03 15.75
N THR A 287 -17.83 8.99 16.29
CA THR A 287 -18.46 9.02 17.62
C THR A 287 -17.55 8.48 18.72
N ASN A 288 -16.44 7.84 18.35
CA ASN A 288 -15.55 7.10 19.25
C ASN A 288 -16.24 5.95 20.02
N LYS A 289 -17.42 5.51 19.55
CA LYS A 289 -18.13 4.38 20.14
C LYS A 289 -17.47 3.08 19.72
N GLU A 290 -17.12 2.26 20.70
CA GLU A 290 -16.59 0.92 20.52
C GLU A 290 -17.71 -0.12 20.58
N THR A 291 -17.64 -1.12 19.70
CA THR A 291 -18.60 -2.23 19.63
C THR A 291 -17.87 -3.54 19.37
N ALA A 292 -18.30 -4.63 20.00
CA ALA A 292 -17.80 -5.96 19.67
C ALA A 292 -18.17 -6.31 18.23
N PHE A 293 -17.23 -6.91 17.49
CA PHE A 293 -17.41 -7.27 16.08
C PHE A 293 -17.45 -8.77 15.89
N CYS A 294 -16.36 -9.47 16.21
CA CYS A 294 -16.28 -10.94 16.17
C CYS A 294 -15.21 -11.44 17.14
N ASN A 295 -15.02 -12.76 17.19
CA ASN A 295 -13.91 -13.38 17.93
C ASN A 295 -13.27 -14.44 17.04
N ILE A 296 -11.97 -14.27 16.76
CA ILE A 296 -11.16 -15.18 15.95
C ILE A 296 -10.28 -16.11 16.82
N GLY A 297 -10.30 -15.95 18.14
CA GLY A 297 -9.61 -16.79 19.12
C GLY A 297 -8.09 -16.61 19.22
N VAL A 298 -7.49 -15.91 18.26
CA VAL A 298 -6.04 -15.65 18.21
C VAL A 298 -5.75 -14.26 17.67
N PRO A 299 -4.59 -13.65 17.99
CA PRO A 299 -4.15 -12.42 17.34
C PRO A 299 -3.98 -12.58 15.82
N ALA A 300 -4.35 -11.55 15.06
CA ALA A 300 -4.23 -11.57 13.60
C ALA A 300 -3.94 -10.18 13.05
N TYR A 301 -3.32 -10.12 11.88
CA TYR A 301 -3.34 -8.91 11.06
C TYR A 301 -4.76 -8.66 10.56
N ILE A 302 -5.14 -7.39 10.43
CA ILE A 302 -6.47 -6.99 9.99
C ILE A 302 -6.37 -6.21 8.69
N SER A 303 -7.26 -6.52 7.76
CA SER A 303 -7.51 -5.72 6.56
C SER A 303 -8.99 -5.72 6.20
N ALA A 304 -9.39 -4.89 5.26
CA ALA A 304 -10.75 -4.79 4.79
C ALA A 304 -10.81 -4.21 3.38
N ASP A 305 -11.89 -4.55 2.68
CA ASP A 305 -12.26 -3.99 1.37
C ASP A 305 -13.73 -3.53 1.40
N SER A 306 -14.37 -3.27 0.27
CA SER A 306 -15.77 -2.79 0.25
C SER A 306 -16.76 -3.80 0.85
N ASN A 307 -16.42 -5.09 0.86
CA ASN A 307 -17.36 -6.19 1.14
C ASN A 307 -17.06 -6.93 2.44
N TYR A 308 -15.79 -7.07 2.81
CA TYR A 308 -15.36 -7.97 3.88
C TYR A 308 -14.33 -7.34 4.83
N VAL A 309 -14.16 -7.99 5.98
CA VAL A 309 -13.04 -7.79 6.91
C VAL A 309 -12.27 -9.10 6.96
N TYR A 310 -10.95 -8.99 6.90
CA TYR A 310 -10.02 -10.11 6.81
C TYR A 310 -9.14 -10.17 8.05
N PHE A 311 -8.94 -11.37 8.55
CA PHE A 311 -8.09 -11.65 9.71
C PHE A 311 -7.05 -12.70 9.34
N ASP A 312 -5.81 -12.27 9.22
CA ASP A 312 -4.68 -13.14 8.89
C ASP A 312 -3.92 -13.54 10.16
N ASN A 313 -4.05 -14.81 10.55
CA ASN A 313 -3.41 -15.35 11.75
C ASN A 313 -1.90 -15.63 11.58
N LEU A 314 -1.26 -15.26 10.46
CA LEU A 314 0.19 -15.34 10.26
C LEU A 314 0.96 -14.74 11.44
N GLN A 315 0.47 -13.63 11.99
CA GLN A 315 1.09 -12.99 13.15
C GLN A 315 1.16 -13.92 14.37
N SER A 316 0.17 -14.80 14.56
CA SER A 316 0.15 -15.77 15.65
C SER A 316 1.18 -16.90 15.47
N ILE A 317 1.59 -17.20 14.24
CA ILE A 317 2.71 -18.12 13.97
C ILE A 317 4.01 -17.49 14.45
N TYR A 318 4.26 -16.22 14.11
CA TYR A 318 5.50 -15.52 14.49
C TYR A 318 5.68 -15.30 16.01
N ILE A 319 4.62 -15.44 16.80
CA ILE A 319 4.67 -15.34 18.27
C ILE A 319 4.40 -16.68 18.96
N ASP A 320 4.57 -17.80 18.23
CA ASP A 320 4.45 -19.17 18.73
C ASP A 320 3.11 -19.47 19.43
N LYS A 321 2.02 -18.84 18.98
CA LYS A 321 0.67 -19.08 19.51
C LYS A 321 -0.08 -20.20 18.81
N ILE A 322 0.25 -20.48 17.55
CA ILE A 322 -0.35 -21.55 16.74
C ILE A 322 0.74 -22.24 15.92
N ASP A 323 0.49 -23.49 15.51
CA ASP A 323 1.38 -24.21 14.59
C ASP A 323 1.22 -23.67 13.16
N GLU A 324 2.27 -23.79 12.34
CA GLU A 324 2.24 -23.40 10.92
C GLU A 324 1.11 -24.08 10.12
N LYS A 325 0.77 -25.34 10.43
CA LYS A 325 -0.33 -26.08 9.79
C LYS A 325 -1.71 -25.43 10.02
N ASP A 326 -1.84 -24.61 11.06
CA ASP A 326 -3.08 -23.94 11.44
C ASP A 326 -3.20 -22.53 10.83
N ARG A 327 -2.33 -22.20 9.86
CA ARG A 327 -2.37 -20.97 9.06
C ARG A 327 -3.73 -20.82 8.34
N LYS A 328 -4.41 -19.71 8.61
CA LYS A 328 -5.68 -19.32 8.00
C LYS A 328 -5.82 -17.79 7.85
N ILE A 329 -6.47 -17.38 6.77
CA ILE A 329 -7.06 -16.04 6.65
C ILE A 329 -8.57 -16.20 6.80
N PHE A 330 -9.14 -15.63 7.86
CA PHE A 330 -10.58 -15.65 8.09
C PHE A 330 -11.24 -14.48 7.39
N VAL A 331 -12.39 -14.73 6.78
CA VAL A 331 -13.18 -13.75 6.05
C VAL A 331 -14.52 -13.58 6.77
N TYR A 332 -14.81 -12.34 7.14
CA TYR A 332 -16.07 -11.95 7.77
C TYR A 332 -16.76 -10.88 6.93
N ASP A 333 -18.08 -10.88 6.92
CA ASP A 333 -18.84 -9.76 6.37
C ASP A 333 -18.78 -8.54 7.31
N LYS A 334 -19.21 -7.38 6.83
CA LYS A 334 -19.23 -6.13 7.62
C LYS A 334 -20.16 -6.15 8.83
N SER A 335 -20.98 -7.20 9.02
CA SER A 335 -21.81 -7.39 10.21
C SER A 335 -21.11 -8.20 11.31
N GLY A 336 -19.92 -8.72 11.05
CA GLY A 336 -19.19 -9.57 11.99
C GLY A 336 -19.54 -11.05 11.88
N LYS A 337 -20.20 -11.47 10.79
CA LYS A 337 -20.52 -12.89 10.56
C LYS A 337 -19.44 -13.56 9.71
N TYR A 338 -19.03 -14.75 10.14
CA TYR A 338 -18.09 -15.60 9.40
C TYR A 338 -18.63 -15.95 8.01
N VAL A 339 -17.76 -15.88 7.00
CA VAL A 339 -18.08 -16.19 5.60
C VAL A 339 -17.31 -17.42 5.13
N THR A 340 -15.99 -17.39 5.23
CA THR A 340 -15.08 -18.47 4.78
C THR A 340 -13.72 -18.29 5.43
N GLU A 341 -12.84 -19.27 5.22
CA GLU A 341 -11.40 -19.14 5.40
C GLU A 341 -10.65 -19.42 4.10
N ILE A 342 -9.38 -19.03 4.09
CA ILE A 342 -8.41 -19.27 3.01
C ILE A 342 -7.13 -19.81 3.66
N THR A 343 -6.56 -20.85 3.08
CA THR A 343 -5.23 -21.35 3.45
C THR A 343 -4.26 -20.98 2.33
N PRO A 344 -3.25 -20.13 2.59
CA PRO A 344 -2.19 -19.84 1.62
C PRO A 344 -1.41 -21.11 1.23
N LYS A 345 -0.66 -21.05 0.13
CA LYS A 345 0.17 -22.17 -0.34
C LYS A 345 1.23 -22.57 0.70
N ASN A 346 1.92 -21.59 1.29
CA ASN A 346 2.87 -21.81 2.39
C ASN A 346 2.46 -21.04 3.65
N PRO A 347 2.76 -21.57 4.85
CA PRO A 347 2.31 -20.98 6.10
C PRO A 347 2.88 -19.60 6.40
N LYS A 348 4.05 -19.27 5.86
CA LYS A 348 4.76 -17.99 6.07
C LYS A 348 4.57 -16.97 4.96
N ASP A 349 3.77 -17.28 3.93
CA ASP A 349 3.55 -16.34 2.82
C ASP A 349 2.84 -15.08 3.30
N ASP A 350 3.35 -13.93 2.87
CA ASP A 350 2.72 -12.65 3.12
C ASP A 350 1.46 -12.51 2.26
N CYS A 351 0.39 -11.97 2.82
CA CYS A 351 -0.84 -11.67 2.09
C CYS A 351 -1.07 -10.16 2.01
N TYR A 352 -1.09 -9.65 0.79
CA TYR A 352 -1.61 -8.34 0.46
C TYR A 352 -3.05 -8.51 -0.02
N PHE A 353 -3.99 -8.05 0.81
CA PHE A 353 -5.42 -8.34 0.61
C PHE A 353 -6.00 -7.77 -0.68
N GLY A 354 -5.31 -6.81 -1.32
CA GLY A 354 -5.72 -6.19 -2.58
C GLY A 354 -7.06 -5.47 -2.50
N GLY A 355 -7.50 -4.91 -3.63
CA GLY A 355 -8.81 -4.26 -3.74
C GLY A 355 -9.96 -5.28 -3.68
N ASP A 356 -11.15 -4.92 -4.18
CA ASP A 356 -12.32 -5.82 -4.16
C ASP A 356 -12.18 -7.08 -5.04
N ASP A 357 -11.12 -7.18 -5.84
CA ASP A 357 -10.94 -8.16 -6.92
C ASP A 357 -9.95 -9.29 -6.60
N MET A 358 -8.79 -9.00 -6.00
CA MET A 358 -7.71 -9.98 -5.80
C MET A 358 -7.16 -9.95 -4.38
N MET A 359 -6.72 -11.11 -3.88
CA MET A 359 -5.67 -11.19 -2.87
C MET A 359 -4.36 -11.57 -3.55
N ILE A 360 -3.26 -10.92 -3.17
CA ILE A 360 -1.93 -11.16 -3.71
C ILE A 360 -1.05 -11.71 -2.60
N PHE A 361 -0.40 -12.84 -2.87
CA PHE A 361 0.48 -13.51 -1.93
C PHE A 361 1.90 -13.40 -2.44
N LYS A 362 2.83 -13.18 -1.51
CA LYS A 362 4.27 -13.25 -1.77
C LYS A 362 4.82 -14.49 -1.08
N GLU A 363 5.48 -15.32 -1.85
CA GLU A 363 6.11 -16.54 -1.36
C GLU A 363 7.32 -16.21 -0.50
N ASN A 364 7.32 -16.71 0.73
CA ASN A 364 8.46 -16.65 1.63
C ASN A 364 9.12 -18.03 1.68
N ILE A 365 10.03 -18.28 0.73
CA ILE A 365 10.75 -19.54 0.61
C ILE A 365 11.96 -19.50 1.56
N ASP A 366 11.95 -20.35 2.60
CA ASP A 366 13.10 -20.53 3.51
C ASP A 366 14.25 -21.25 2.77
N GLY A 367 15.36 -20.55 2.51
CA GLY A 367 16.60 -21.09 1.91
C GLY A 367 17.16 -20.25 0.76
N GLU A 368 18.44 -20.42 0.41
CA GLU A 368 19.17 -19.69 -0.66
C GLU A 368 18.65 -19.94 -2.10
N ALA A 369 17.40 -20.36 -2.27
CA ALA A 369 16.71 -20.44 -3.56
C ALA A 369 15.46 -19.53 -3.48
N ALA A 370 15.26 -18.49 -4.28
CA ALA A 370 15.88 -18.15 -5.55
C ALA A 370 15.66 -16.66 -5.85
N GLU A 371 16.73 -15.91 -6.08
CA GLU A 371 16.64 -14.74 -6.96
C GLU A 371 16.59 -15.24 -8.41
N SER A 372 15.45 -15.82 -8.80
CA SER A 372 15.22 -16.16 -10.19
C SER A 372 14.75 -14.90 -10.95
N ASN A 373 15.21 -14.75 -12.20
CA ASN A 373 14.75 -13.70 -13.09
C ASN A 373 13.26 -13.87 -13.39
N GLY A 374 12.34 -13.06 -12.82
CA GLY A 374 10.92 -13.09 -13.18
C GLY A 374 9.96 -12.49 -12.14
N ALA A 375 8.64 -12.63 -12.38
CA ALA A 375 7.57 -12.35 -11.40
C ALA A 375 7.37 -13.50 -10.39
N LYS A 376 8.11 -14.60 -10.56
CA LYS A 376 8.21 -15.75 -9.65
C LYS A 376 8.31 -15.31 -8.19
N GLY A 377 7.61 -16.02 -7.31
CA GLY A 377 7.48 -15.67 -5.90
C GLY A 377 6.18 -14.93 -5.56
N TYR A 378 5.23 -14.81 -6.50
CA TYR A 378 3.90 -14.28 -6.24
C TYR A 378 2.81 -15.16 -6.85
N TYR A 379 1.67 -15.22 -6.16
CA TYR A 379 0.45 -15.85 -6.65
C TYR A 379 -0.77 -15.07 -6.15
N VAL A 380 -1.91 -15.26 -6.80
CA VAL A 380 -3.14 -14.54 -6.47
C VAL A 380 -4.32 -15.46 -6.22
N LEU A 381 -5.28 -14.97 -5.46
CA LEU A 381 -6.63 -15.52 -5.37
C LEU A 381 -7.62 -14.48 -5.89
N ASP A 382 -8.38 -14.85 -6.91
CA ASP A 382 -9.53 -14.04 -7.37
C ASP A 382 -10.65 -14.10 -6.32
N LYS A 383 -11.03 -12.93 -5.78
CA LYS A 383 -12.01 -12.84 -4.68
C LYS A 383 -13.42 -13.23 -5.10
N SER A 384 -13.72 -13.33 -6.39
CA SER A 384 -14.98 -13.95 -6.85
C SER A 384 -15.13 -15.40 -6.36
N GLN A 385 -14.01 -16.07 -6.07
CA GLN A 385 -13.96 -17.44 -5.55
C GLN A 385 -14.21 -17.55 -4.05
N LEU A 386 -14.37 -16.45 -3.29
CA LEU A 386 -14.52 -16.53 -1.82
C LEU A 386 -15.69 -17.40 -1.37
N LYS A 387 -16.76 -17.46 -2.18
CA LYS A 387 -17.93 -18.32 -1.91
C LYS A 387 -17.81 -19.74 -2.50
N SER A 388 -16.74 -20.02 -3.26
CA SER A 388 -16.43 -21.35 -3.78
C SER A 388 -15.85 -22.24 -2.68
N PRO A 389 -16.25 -23.52 -2.60
CA PRO A 389 -15.55 -24.50 -1.76
C PRO A 389 -14.13 -24.76 -2.29
N ASP A 390 -13.96 -24.78 -3.61
CA ASP A 390 -12.68 -25.05 -4.27
C ASP A 390 -12.08 -23.73 -4.76
N LYS A 391 -11.22 -23.15 -3.92
CA LYS A 391 -10.48 -21.91 -4.23
C LYS A 391 -9.17 -22.26 -4.94
N GLN A 392 -8.96 -21.69 -6.12
CA GLN A 392 -7.77 -21.93 -6.93
C GLN A 392 -6.89 -20.69 -6.96
N PHE A 393 -5.60 -20.89 -6.66
CA PHE A 393 -4.58 -19.85 -6.78
C PHE A 393 -4.02 -19.82 -8.20
N ILE A 394 -3.62 -18.64 -8.65
CA ILE A 394 -3.00 -18.42 -9.96
C ILE A 394 -1.59 -17.88 -9.73
N ASP A 395 -0.57 -18.56 -10.25
CA ASP A 395 0.80 -18.10 -10.18
C ASP A 395 1.01 -16.90 -11.13
N MET A 396 1.72 -15.88 -10.63
CA MET A 396 2.08 -14.71 -11.41
C MET A 396 3.36 -15.03 -12.18
N GLU A 397 3.23 -15.76 -13.28
CA GLU A 397 4.36 -16.14 -14.17
C GLU A 397 4.81 -15.01 -15.09
#